data_AF-A0A377AHC7-F1
#
_entry.id   AF-A0A377AHC7-F1
#
_cell.length_a   1.000
_cell.length_b   1.000
_cell.length_c   1.000
_cell.angle_alpha   90.00
_cell.angle_beta   90.00
_cell.angle_gamma   90.00
#
_symmetry.space_group_name_H-M   'P 1'
#
loop_
_entity.id
_entity.type
_entity.pdbx_description
1 polymer ?
#
loop_
_entity_poly.entity_id
_entity_poly.type
_entity_poly.pdbx_seq_one_letter_code
_entity_poly.pdbx_strand_id
1 'polypeptide(L)' 'MVVLAGFMRILSPAFVSHYAGRLLNIHPSLLPKYPGLHTHRQALENGDEEHGTSVHFRHR' A
#
# COMPACT_ATOMS: atom_id res chain seq x y z
N MET A 1 -3.76 11.92 12.68
CA MET A 1 -3.50 10.70 11.89
C MET A 1 -3.96 10.94 10.48
N VAL A 2 -3.25 10.41 9.48
CA VAL A 2 -3.59 10.54 8.05
C VAL A 2 -3.75 9.13 7.47
N VAL A 3 -4.85 8.89 6.75
CA VAL A 3 -5.15 7.60 6.10
C VAL A 3 -5.05 7.76 4.58
N LEU A 4 -4.23 6.91 3.96
CA LEU A 4 -4.05 6.83 2.51
C LEU A 4 -4.92 5.70 1.97
N ALA A 5 -6.20 6.01 1.71
CA ALA A 5 -7.18 5.06 1.19
C ALA A 5 -7.16 5.07 -0.35
N GLY A 6 -6.27 4.27 -0.95
CA GLY A 6 -6.13 4.21 -2.41
C GLY A 6 -5.46 5.47 -3.01
N PHE A 7 -4.61 6.15 -2.25
CA PHE A 7 -3.91 7.34 -2.72
C PHE A 7 -2.72 6.97 -3.62
N MET A 8 -2.83 7.23 -4.92
CA MET A 8 -1.90 6.72 -5.95
C MET A 8 -0.78 7.71 -6.34
N ARG A 9 -0.49 8.72 -5.52
CA ARG A 9 0.58 9.70 -5.81
C ARG A 9 1.77 9.51 -4.86
N ILE A 10 2.95 9.83 -5.38
CA ILE A 10 4.18 9.89 -4.57
C ILE A 10 4.02 11.03 -3.55
N LEU A 11 4.24 10.70 -2.28
CA LEU A 11 4.27 11.66 -1.18
C LEU A 11 5.65 12.33 -1.12
N SER A 12 5.67 13.63 -0.85
CA SER A 12 6.94 14.34 -0.67
C SER A 12 7.64 13.91 0.63
N PRO A 13 8.99 13.94 0.69
CA PRO A 13 9.72 13.62 1.92
C PRO A 13 9.31 14.48 3.12
N ALA A 14 8.99 15.76 2.88
CA ALA A 14 8.52 16.68 3.91
C ALA A 14 7.16 16.25 4.49
N PHE A 15 6.24 15.80 3.63
CA PHE A 15 4.94 15.27 4.06
C PHE A 15 5.10 14.01 4.91
N VAL A 16 5.93 13.06 4.45
CA VAL A 16 6.18 11.82 5.18
C VAL A 16 6.80 12.11 6.55
N SER A 17 7.78 13.01 6.60
CA SER A 17 8.44 13.41 7.85
C SER A 17 7.46 14.07 8.83
N HIS A 18 6.60 14.97 8.34
CA HIS A 18 5.62 15.68 9.18
C HIS A 18 4.60 14.71 9.84
N TYR A 19 4.25 13.63 9.14
CA TYR A 19 3.28 12.64 9.62
C TYR A 19 3.91 11.30 10.02
N ALA A 20 5.23 11.25 10.30
CA ALA A 20 5.92 10.04 10.71
C ALA A 20 5.21 9.35 11.88
N GLY A 21 5.03 8.03 11.79
CA GLY A 21 4.30 7.23 12.79
C GLY A 21 2.78 7.45 12.83
N ARG A 22 2.24 8.32 11.97
CA ARG A 22 0.81 8.69 11.91
C ARG A 22 0.21 8.55 10.51
N LEU A 23 0.94 7.96 9.56
CA LEU A 23 0.50 7.63 8.21
C LEU A 23 0.07 6.17 8.12
N LEU A 24 -1.22 5.93 7.93
CA LEU A 24 -1.78 4.60 7.71
C LEU A 24 -2.06 4.41 6.22
N ASN A 25 -1.48 3.39 5.60
CA ASN A 25 -1.64 3.12 4.17
C ASN A 25 -2.45 1.83 3.95
N ILE A 26 -3.35 1.87 2.96
CA ILE A 26 -4.09 0.70 2.49
C ILE A 26 -3.47 0.29 1.14
N HIS A 27 -2.88 -0.90 1.08
CA HIS A 27 -2.30 -1.45 -0.15
C HIS A 27 -3.13 -2.64 -0.63
N PRO A 28 -3.60 -2.67 -1.89
CA PRO A 28 -4.49 -3.71 -2.42
C PRO A 28 -3.72 -5.00 -2.77
N SER A 29 -2.93 -5.51 -1.83
CA SER A 29 -2.31 -6.83 -1.88
C SER A 29 -2.01 -7.31 -0.46
N LEU A 30 -1.87 -8.63 -0.29
CA LEU A 30 -1.35 -9.25 0.92
C LEU A 30 0.18 -9.15 0.94
N LEU A 31 0.70 -8.00 1.38
CA LEU A 31 2.14 -7.73 1.43
C LEU A 31 2.85 -8.83 2.25
N PRO A 32 4.02 -9.32 1.79
CA PRO A 32 4.86 -8.73 0.75
C PRO A 32 4.50 -9.10 -0.70
N LYS A 33 3.42 -9.87 -0.96
CA LYS A 33 3.02 -10.17 -2.35
C LYS A 33 2.63 -8.89 -3.11
N TYR A 34 3.02 -8.79 -4.37
CA TYR A 34 2.67 -7.72 -5.31
C TYR A 34 2.78 -6.30 -4.76
N PRO A 35 4.00 -5.83 -4.43
CA PRO A 35 4.22 -4.40 -4.25
C PRO A 35 3.99 -3.67 -5.59
N GLY A 36 3.50 -2.43 -5.52
CA GLY A 36 3.29 -1.60 -6.71
C GLY A 36 1.91 -1.77 -7.35
N LEU A 37 1.85 -1.70 -8.68
CA LEU A 37 0.62 -1.55 -9.46
C LEU A 37 0.05 -2.90 -9.94
N HIS A 38 -1.21 -2.90 -10.38
CA HIS A 38 -1.86 -4.05 -11.03
C HIS A 38 -1.89 -5.34 -10.19
N THR A 39 -2.01 -5.21 -8.88
CA THR A 39 -1.97 -6.31 -7.91
C THR A 39 -2.99 -7.42 -8.21
N HIS A 40 -4.21 -7.05 -8.63
CA HIS A 40 -5.23 -8.00 -9.07
C HIS A 40 -4.81 -8.81 -10.31
N ARG A 41 -4.24 -8.14 -11.32
CA ARG A 41 -3.78 -8.82 -12.54
C ARG A 41 -2.66 -9.80 -12.21
N GLN A 42 -1.69 -9.37 -11.41
CA GLN A 42 -0.58 -10.22 -10.98
C GLN A 42 -1.07 -11.47 -10.23
N ALA A 43 -2.06 -11.32 -9.33
CA ALA A 43 -2.65 -12.46 -8.63
C ALA A 43 -3.32 -13.46 -9.59
N LEU A 44 -4.09 -12.96 -10.57
CA LEU A 44 -4.75 -13.80 -11.58
C LEU A 44 -3.75 -14.50 -12.49
N GLU A 45 -2.74 -13.78 -13.00
CA GLU A 45 -1.71 -14.33 -13.90
C GLU A 45 -0.87 -15.41 -13.20
N ASN A 46 -0.66 -15.28 -11.90
CA ASN A 46 0.06 -16.26 -11.09
C ASN A 46 -0.82 -17.41 -10.59
N GLY A 47 -2.13 -17.38 -10.84
CA GLY A 47 -3.06 -18.39 -10.37
C GLY A 47 -3.17 -18.46 -8.85
N ASP A 48 -3.01 -17.33 -8.15
CA ASP A 48 -3.19 -17.29 -6.70
C ASP A 48 -4.64 -17.66 -6.33
N GLU A 49 -4.79 -18.55 -5.36
CA GLU A 49 -6.10 -18.93 -4.82
C GLU A 49 -6.72 -17.82 -3.97
N GLU A 50 -5.89 -16.92 -3.42
CA GLU A 50 -6.31 -15.85 -2.50
C GLU A 50 -5.67 -14.50 -2.86
N HIS A 51 -6.47 -13.45 -2.71
CA HIS A 51 -6.04 -12.06 -2.85
C HIS A 51 -6.67 -11.20 -1.75
N GLY A 52 -6.04 -10.09 -1.39
CA GLY A 52 -6.52 -9.27 -0.26
C GLY A 52 -5.81 -7.92 -0.15
N THR A 53 -5.92 -7.30 1.03
CA THR A 53 -5.41 -5.95 1.29
C THR A 53 -4.55 -5.95 2.56
N SER A 54 -3.53 -5.09 2.58
CA SER A 54 -2.69 -4.87 3.76
C SER A 54 -2.86 -3.44 4.24
N VAL A 55 -3.15 -3.30 5.54
CA VAL A 55 -3.20 -2.00 6.22
C VAL A 55 -1.96 -1.89 7.10
N HIS A 56 -1.14 -0.87 6.87
CA HIS A 56 0.15 -0.73 7.58
C HIS A 56 0.54 0.72 7.82
N PHE A 57 1.35 0.95 8.85
CA PHE A 57 1.98 2.24 9.06
C PHE A 57 3.11 2.47 8.05
N ARG A 58 3.11 3.63 7.41
CA ARG A 58 4.22 4.09 6.56
C ARG A 58 5.26 4.78 7.43
N HIS A 59 6.47 4.23 7.42
CA HIS A 59 7.61 4.76 8.16
C HIS A 59 8.61 5.51 7.27
N ARG A 60 8.50 5.37 5.93
CA ARG A 60 9.38 5.97 4.91
C ARG A 60 8.62 6.25 3.61
#